data_AF-A0A926CI30-F1
#
_entry.id   AF-A0A926CI30-F1
#
_cell.length_a   1.000
_cell.length_b   1.000
_cell.length_c   1.000
_cell.angle_alpha   90.00
_cell.angle_beta   90.00
_cell.angle_gamma   90.00
#
_symmetry.space_group_name_H-M   'P 1'
#
loop_
_entity.id
_entity.type
_entity.pdbx_description
1 polymer ?
#
loop_
_entity_poly.entity_id
_entity_poly.type
_entity_poly.pdbx_seq_one_letter_code
_entity_poly.pdbx_strand_id
1 'polypeptide(L)'
;MRSASAAALFPQARAPEAAMSGLWLYFFCFDEAHDTANSIATAEGSFWHGILHRQEPDASNAGYWFRQVGKHPIFPRLVEEAQTILSEYPAFATFRLGSEWNPFEFINLCEKAAELPGSDEETAARRIQLAEWQLLFDYCARPPR
;
A
#
# COMPACT_ATOMS: atom_id res chain seq x y z
N MET A 1 -23.07 18.04 -9.33
CA MET A 1 -23.07 16.77 -8.58
C MET A 1 -22.50 17.07 -7.20
N ARG A 2 -23.23 16.84 -6.10
CA ARG A 2 -22.61 16.96 -4.77
C ARG A 2 -21.72 15.73 -4.59
N SER A 3 -20.40 15.93 -4.55
CA SER A 3 -19.48 14.87 -4.15
C SER A 3 -19.85 14.41 -2.73
N ALA A 4 -20.07 13.12 -2.53
CA ALA A 4 -20.26 12.58 -1.19
C ALA A 4 -18.95 12.75 -0.41
N SER A 5 -19.01 13.29 0.81
CA SER A 5 -17.80 13.40 1.63
C SER A 5 -17.28 12.02 2.04
N ALA A 6 -15.97 11.91 2.28
CA ALA A 6 -15.35 10.66 2.72
C ALA A 6 -16.05 10.09 3.97
N ALA A 7 -16.40 10.93 4.95
CA ALA A 7 -17.14 10.55 6.14
C ALA A 7 -18.56 9.98 5.86
N ALA A 8 -19.20 10.38 4.76
CA ALA A 8 -20.51 9.83 4.37
C ALA A 8 -20.38 8.42 3.78
N LEU A 9 -19.29 8.15 3.06
CA LEU A 9 -19.02 6.85 2.45
C LEU A 9 -18.39 5.86 3.44
N PHE A 10 -17.64 6.36 4.43
CA PHE A 10 -16.98 5.58 5.46
C PHE A 10 -17.45 6.03 6.85
N PRO A 11 -18.73 5.79 7.20
CA PRO A 11 -19.24 6.19 8.50
C PRO A 11 -18.51 5.46 9.62
N GLN A 12 -18.13 6.21 10.68
CA GLN A 12 -17.40 5.71 11.85
C GLN A 12 -15.99 5.17 11.57
N ALA A 13 -15.47 5.38 10.37
CA ALA A 13 -14.13 4.97 9.99
C ALA A 13 -13.06 5.69 10.84
N ARG A 14 -11.95 4.99 11.08
CA ARG A 14 -10.77 5.53 11.77
C ARG A 14 -10.20 6.75 11.04
N ALA A 15 -10.10 6.68 9.72
CA ALA A 15 -9.52 7.71 8.86
C ALA A 15 -10.26 7.73 7.50
N PRO A 16 -11.46 8.35 7.42
CA PRO A 16 -12.30 8.29 6.24
C PRO A 16 -11.63 8.90 5.00
N GLU A 17 -10.89 10.00 5.13
CA GLU A 17 -10.15 10.61 4.02
C GLU A 17 -9.03 9.70 3.52
N ALA A 18 -8.33 8.99 4.41
CA ALA A 18 -7.30 8.02 4.02
C ALA A 18 -7.94 6.83 3.29
N ALA A 19 -9.08 6.32 3.77
CA ALA A 19 -9.83 5.30 3.04
C ALA A 19 -10.25 5.79 1.64
N MET A 20 -10.67 7.05 1.52
CA MET A 20 -10.99 7.65 0.23
C MET A 20 -9.78 7.72 -0.71
N SER A 21 -8.60 8.13 -0.23
CA SER A 21 -7.36 8.14 -1.03
C SER A 21 -7.03 6.75 -1.57
N GLY A 22 -7.14 5.72 -0.72
CA GLY A 22 -7.00 4.33 -1.15
C GLY A 22 -8.01 3.93 -2.23
N LEU A 23 -9.27 4.34 -2.10
CA LEU A 23 -10.32 4.05 -3.09
C LEU A 23 -10.04 4.70 -4.45
N TRP A 24 -9.61 5.97 -4.46
CA TRP A 24 -9.17 6.64 -5.69
C TRP A 24 -8.02 5.89 -6.35
N LEU A 25 -7.02 5.52 -5.56
CA LEU A 25 -5.86 4.79 -6.05
C LEU A 25 -6.26 3.44 -6.68
N TYR A 26 -7.20 2.72 -6.07
CA TYR A 26 -7.71 1.45 -6.60
C TYR A 26 -8.35 1.57 -7.99
N PHE A 27 -8.99 2.71 -8.27
CA PHE A 27 -9.59 3.02 -9.57
C PHE A 27 -8.63 3.74 -10.53
N PHE A 28 -7.33 3.79 -10.20
CA PHE A 28 -6.30 4.47 -11.00
C PHE A 28 -6.55 5.98 -11.15
N CYS A 29 -7.29 6.59 -10.23
CA CYS A 29 -7.48 8.04 -10.11
C CYS A 29 -6.31 8.63 -9.32
N PHE A 30 -5.12 8.67 -9.95
CA PHE A 30 -3.86 9.05 -9.29
C PHE A 30 -3.89 10.50 -8.76
N ASP A 31 -4.38 11.45 -9.55
CA ASP A 31 -4.46 12.86 -9.13
C ASP A 31 -5.36 13.02 -7.90
N GLU A 32 -6.55 12.41 -7.90
CA GLU A 32 -7.47 12.47 -6.76
C GLU A 32 -6.93 11.74 -5.53
N ALA A 33 -6.24 10.61 -5.73
CA ALA A 33 -5.59 9.88 -4.65
C ALA A 33 -4.48 10.71 -4.00
N HIS A 34 -3.62 11.33 -4.81
CA HIS A 34 -2.52 12.20 -4.40
C HIS A 34 -3.03 13.47 -3.69
N ASP A 35 -4.01 14.16 -4.26
CA ASP A 35 -4.61 15.37 -3.67
C ASP A 35 -5.29 15.06 -2.33
N THR A 36 -6.00 13.93 -2.25
CA THR A 36 -6.59 13.47 -0.99
C THR A 36 -5.48 13.18 0.04
N ALA A 37 -4.43 12.43 -0.34
CA ALA A 37 -3.32 12.10 0.55
C ALA A 37 -2.55 13.35 1.03
N ASN A 38 -2.39 14.37 0.18
CA ASN A 38 -1.76 15.65 0.53
C ASN A 38 -2.46 16.39 1.67
N SER A 39 -3.77 16.20 1.83
CA SER A 39 -4.54 16.81 2.91
C SER A 39 -4.44 16.07 4.26
N ILE A 40 -3.77 14.91 4.29
CA ILE A 40 -3.73 14.00 5.44
C ILE A 40 -2.32 13.97 6.04
N ALA A 41 -2.07 14.81 7.04
CA ALA A 41 -0.80 14.86 7.76
C ALA A 41 -0.65 13.73 8.80
N THR A 42 -0.81 12.46 8.38
CA THR A 42 -0.67 11.27 9.23
C THR A 42 0.21 10.20 8.58
N ALA A 43 0.49 9.13 9.33
CA ALA A 43 1.20 7.96 8.80
C ALA A 43 0.43 7.33 7.63
N GLU A 44 -0.91 7.24 7.71
CA GLU A 44 -1.75 6.65 6.67
C GLU A 44 -1.77 7.50 5.40
N GLY A 45 -1.81 8.84 5.51
CA GLY A 45 -1.67 9.73 4.35
C GLY A 45 -0.32 9.55 3.66
N SER A 46 0.76 9.49 4.44
CA SER A 46 2.11 9.20 3.92
C SER A 46 2.21 7.80 3.32
N PHE A 47 1.50 6.82 3.88
CA PHE A 47 1.49 5.45 3.38
C PHE A 47 0.83 5.39 2.00
N TRP A 48 -0.31 6.06 1.81
CA TRP A 48 -0.95 6.13 0.49
C TRP A 48 -0.07 6.79 -0.56
N HIS A 49 0.65 7.87 -0.22
CA HIS A 49 1.66 8.46 -1.09
C HIS A 49 2.78 7.47 -1.45
N GLY A 50 3.26 6.70 -0.48
CA GLY A 50 4.27 5.67 -0.70
C GLY A 50 3.80 4.59 -1.70
N ILE A 51 2.56 4.10 -1.54
CA ILE A 51 1.98 3.12 -2.48
C ILE A 51 1.77 3.75 -3.86
N LEU A 52 1.23 4.96 -3.91
CA LEU A 52 0.94 5.68 -5.15
C LEU A 52 2.21 5.86 -5.98
N HIS A 53 3.27 6.44 -5.42
CA HIS A 53 4.51 6.66 -6.17
C HIS A 53 5.21 5.35 -6.55
N ARG A 54 5.06 4.27 -5.77
CA ARG A 54 5.54 2.96 -6.20
C ARG A 54 4.77 2.43 -7.42
N GLN A 55 3.50 2.77 -7.57
CA GLN A 55 2.69 2.46 -8.75
C GLN A 55 2.97 3.41 -9.95
N GLU A 56 3.56 4.58 -9.71
CA GLU A 56 4.11 5.51 -10.73
C GLU A 56 5.58 5.21 -11.11
N PRO A 57 6.05 3.98 -10.88
CA PRO A 57 7.45 3.60 -10.71
C PRO A 57 8.46 4.67 -10.25
N ASP A 58 8.14 5.44 -9.22
CA ASP A 58 9.05 6.44 -8.61
C ASP A 58 9.54 5.95 -7.24
N ALA A 59 10.59 5.12 -7.25
CA ALA A 59 11.18 4.54 -6.05
C ALA A 59 11.73 5.58 -5.06
N SER A 60 12.23 6.72 -5.57
CA SER A 60 12.77 7.78 -4.72
C SER A 60 11.67 8.46 -3.92
N ASN A 61 10.58 8.89 -4.58
CA ASN A 61 9.46 9.51 -3.89
C ASN A 61 8.70 8.51 -3.02
N ALA A 62 8.48 7.28 -3.49
CA ALA A 62 7.91 6.22 -2.67
C ALA A 62 8.73 6.04 -1.38
N GLY A 63 10.06 5.96 -1.50
CA GLY A 63 10.97 5.86 -0.36
C GLY A 63 10.91 7.06 0.58
N TYR A 64 10.80 8.29 0.07
CA TYR A 64 10.62 9.48 0.89
C TYR A 64 9.36 9.37 1.77
N TRP A 65 8.23 8.99 1.18
CA TRP A 65 6.96 8.89 1.90
C TRP A 65 6.93 7.71 2.88
N PHE A 66 7.49 6.56 2.52
CA PHE A 66 7.59 5.43 3.45
C PHE A 66 8.48 5.73 4.67
N ARG A 67 9.45 6.65 4.58
CA ARG A 67 10.19 7.12 5.77
C ARG A 67 9.27 7.85 6.75
N GLN A 68 8.26 8.57 6.27
CA GLN A 68 7.30 9.30 7.10
C GLN A 68 6.29 8.37 7.78
N VAL A 69 6.04 7.17 7.22
CA VAL A 69 5.15 6.16 7.83
C VAL A 69 5.72 5.63 9.14
N GLY A 70 7.04 5.38 9.20
CA GLY A 70 7.66 4.75 10.37
C GLY A 70 7.13 3.33 10.61
N LYS A 71 6.79 2.99 11.87
CA LYS A 71 6.14 1.72 12.20
C LYS A 71 4.63 1.85 12.06
N HIS A 72 3.99 0.91 11.36
CA HIS A 72 2.53 0.90 11.18
C HIS A 72 1.86 -0.36 11.75
N PRO A 73 0.66 -0.28 12.36
CA PRO A 73 -0.02 -1.44 12.94
C PRO A 73 -0.31 -2.61 11.99
N ILE A 74 -0.37 -2.36 10.67
CA ILE A 74 -0.63 -3.43 9.69
C ILE A 74 0.62 -4.24 9.34
N PHE A 75 1.82 -3.76 9.66
CA PHE A 75 3.07 -4.39 9.23
C PHE A 75 3.22 -5.85 9.66
N PRO A 76 2.91 -6.26 10.92
CA PRO A 76 2.98 -7.66 11.29
C PRO A 76 2.09 -8.55 10.42
N ARG A 77 0.84 -8.12 10.17
CA ARG A 77 -0.08 -8.87 9.32
C ARG A 77 0.37 -8.88 7.86
N LEU A 78 0.92 -7.78 7.37
CA LEU A 78 1.44 -7.68 6.01
C LEU A 78 2.62 -8.63 5.77
N VAL A 79 3.50 -8.81 6.77
CA VAL A 79 4.57 -9.83 6.71
C VAL A 79 3.96 -11.23 6.57
N GLU A 80 2.96 -11.58 7.38
CA GLU A 80 2.29 -12.89 7.31
C GLU A 80 1.64 -13.15 5.95
N GLU A 81 0.89 -12.17 5.43
CA GLU A 81 0.23 -12.26 4.12
C GLU A 81 1.25 -12.39 2.99
N ALA A 82 2.31 -11.58 3.03
CA ALA A 82 3.34 -11.60 2.01
C ALA A 82 4.16 -12.91 2.05
N GLN A 83 4.45 -13.46 3.23
CA GLN A 83 5.08 -14.78 3.36
C GLN A 83 4.17 -15.89 2.81
N THR A 84 2.86 -15.81 3.07
CA THR A 84 1.87 -16.76 2.54
C THR A 84 1.88 -16.71 1.01
N ILE A 85 1.79 -15.51 0.42
CA ILE A 85 1.83 -15.32 -1.04
C ILE A 85 3.13 -15.88 -1.62
N LEU A 86 4.29 -15.52 -1.06
CA LEU A 86 5.59 -15.97 -1.56
C LEU A 86 5.77 -17.50 -1.46
N SER A 87 5.12 -18.16 -0.48
CA SER A 87 5.18 -19.62 -0.35
C SER A 87 4.53 -20.37 -1.52
N GLU A 88 3.66 -19.70 -2.28
CA GLU A 88 3.04 -20.24 -3.49
C GLU A 88 4.00 -20.24 -4.69
N TYR A 89 5.14 -19.54 -4.61
CA TYR A 89 6.11 -19.35 -5.69
C TYR A 89 7.52 -19.82 -5.27
N PRO A 90 7.89 -21.09 -5.53
CA PRO A 90 9.17 -21.66 -5.07
C PRO A 90 10.42 -20.93 -5.55
N ALA A 91 10.36 -20.25 -6.70
CA ALA A 91 11.44 -19.39 -7.21
C ALA A 91 11.82 -18.26 -6.22
N PHE A 92 10.89 -17.88 -5.35
CA PHE A 92 11.06 -16.88 -4.30
C PHE A 92 11.55 -17.43 -2.97
N ALA A 93 11.94 -18.70 -2.89
CA ALA A 93 12.47 -19.28 -1.66
C ALA A 93 13.69 -18.51 -1.10
N THR A 94 14.37 -17.68 -1.91
CA THR A 94 15.49 -16.84 -1.51
C THR A 94 15.08 -15.46 -1.01
N PHE A 95 13.88 -14.96 -1.36
CA PHE A 95 13.37 -13.71 -0.82
C PHE A 95 12.81 -13.98 0.58
N ARG A 96 13.60 -13.61 1.59
CA ARG A 96 13.20 -13.67 2.98
C ARG A 96 12.76 -12.28 3.41
N LEU A 97 11.46 -12.08 3.52
CA LEU A 97 10.94 -10.97 4.30
C LEU A 97 11.52 -11.06 5.71
N GLY A 98 12.06 -9.94 6.19
CA GLY A 98 12.47 -9.82 7.58
C GLY A 98 11.31 -10.11 8.54
N SER A 99 11.63 -10.24 9.83
CA SER A 99 10.61 -10.36 10.88
C SER A 99 9.73 -9.11 11.04
N GLU A 100 10.18 -7.98 10.49
CA GLU A 100 9.42 -6.73 10.39
C GLU A 100 9.27 -6.35 8.91
N TRP A 101 8.13 -5.73 8.56
CA TRP A 101 7.92 -5.22 7.21
C TRP A 101 8.90 -4.10 6.88
N ASN A 102 9.55 -4.19 5.72
CA ASN A 102 10.46 -3.18 5.21
C ASN A 102 9.96 -2.66 3.85
N PRO A 103 9.35 -1.47 3.79
CA PRO A 103 8.86 -0.91 2.53
C PRO A 103 9.93 -0.73 1.45
N PHE A 104 11.20 -0.50 1.85
CA PHE A 104 12.30 -0.31 0.91
C PHE A 104 12.69 -1.63 0.23
N GLU A 105 12.64 -2.75 0.95
CA GLU A 105 12.82 -4.07 0.35
C GLU A 105 11.70 -4.39 -0.63
N PHE A 106 10.46 -3.99 -0.30
CA PHE A 106 9.35 -4.21 -1.20
C PHE A 106 9.40 -3.32 -2.45
N ILE A 107 9.85 -2.05 -2.34
CA ILE A 107 10.16 -1.20 -3.51
C ILE A 107 11.15 -1.91 -4.44
N ASN A 108 12.28 -2.38 -3.91
CA ASN A 108 13.30 -3.08 -4.70
C ASN A 108 12.75 -4.34 -5.38
N LEU A 109 11.85 -5.07 -4.70
CA LEU A 109 11.18 -6.24 -5.29
C LEU A 109 10.28 -5.81 -6.46
N CYS A 110 9.48 -4.75 -6.30
CA CYS A 110 8.62 -4.24 -7.36
C CYS A 110 9.41 -3.77 -8.59
N GLU A 111 10.54 -3.07 -8.41
CA GLU A 111 11.41 -2.65 -9.52
C GLU A 111 11.94 -3.85 -10.30
N LYS A 112 12.48 -4.86 -9.60
CA LYS A 112 12.96 -6.10 -10.25
C LYS A 112 11.85 -6.86 -10.96
N ALA A 113 10.67 -6.93 -10.34
CA ALA A 113 9.53 -7.61 -10.93
C ALA A 113 9.02 -6.91 -12.20
N ALA A 114 9.13 -5.58 -12.27
CA ALA A 114 8.75 -4.80 -13.45
C ALA A 114 9.66 -5.05 -14.67
N GLU A 115 10.91 -5.48 -14.44
CA GLU A 115 11.85 -5.89 -15.50
C GLU A 115 11.51 -7.26 -16.11
N LEU A 116 10.61 -8.02 -15.48
CA LEU A 116 10.26 -9.39 -15.86
C LEU A 116 8.74 -9.56 -16.07
N PRO A 117 8.13 -8.95 -17.11
CA PRO A 117 6.70 -9.06 -17.34
C PRO A 117 6.23 -10.51 -17.57
N GLY A 118 5.09 -10.88 -16.98
CA GLY A 118 4.48 -12.21 -17.05
C GLY A 118 5.12 -13.26 -16.15
N SER A 119 6.09 -12.86 -15.32
CA SER A 119 6.78 -13.76 -14.40
C SER A 119 5.98 -14.05 -13.13
N ASP A 120 6.38 -15.10 -12.41
CA ASP A 120 5.90 -15.36 -11.05
C ASP A 120 6.26 -14.18 -10.14
N GLU A 121 7.36 -13.47 -10.44
CA GLU A 121 7.82 -12.30 -9.71
C GLU A 121 6.88 -11.12 -9.81
N GLU A 122 6.46 -10.79 -11.01
CA GLU A 122 5.46 -9.77 -11.24
C GLU A 122 4.14 -10.15 -10.53
N THR A 123 3.75 -11.42 -10.63
CA THR A 123 2.50 -11.91 -10.05
C THR A 123 2.53 -11.82 -8.52
N ALA A 124 3.61 -12.27 -7.87
CA ALA A 124 3.78 -12.17 -6.42
C ALA A 124 3.82 -10.71 -5.95
N ALA A 125 4.58 -9.84 -6.63
CA ALA A 125 4.66 -8.41 -6.31
C ALA A 125 3.28 -7.74 -6.35
N ARG A 126 2.49 -7.99 -7.40
CA ARG A 126 1.13 -7.45 -7.55
C ARG A 126 0.19 -7.95 -6.45
N ARG A 127 0.28 -9.24 -6.08
CA ARG A 127 -0.54 -9.82 -5.00
C ARG A 127 -0.19 -9.23 -3.64
N ILE A 128 1.10 -9.06 -3.33
CA ILE A 128 1.55 -8.44 -2.08
C ILE A 128 1.13 -6.97 -2.03
N GLN A 129 1.26 -6.25 -3.15
CA GLN A 129 0.80 -4.87 -3.27
C GLN A 129 -0.71 -4.73 -3.00
N LEU A 130 -1.51 -5.66 -3.53
CA LEU A 130 -2.95 -5.69 -3.27
C LEU A 130 -3.26 -5.99 -1.80
N ALA A 131 -2.55 -6.94 -1.18
CA ALA A 131 -2.72 -7.25 0.24
C ALA A 131 -2.36 -6.04 1.13
N GLU A 132 -1.27 -5.34 0.83
CA GLU A 132 -0.89 -4.09 1.51
C GLU A 132 -1.99 -3.02 1.38
N TRP A 133 -2.49 -2.81 0.16
CA TRP A 133 -3.61 -1.90 -0.09
C TRP A 133 -4.84 -2.28 0.73
N GLN A 134 -5.23 -3.56 0.73
CA GLN A 134 -6.43 -4.05 1.43
C GLN A 134 -6.30 -3.86 2.94
N LEU A 135 -5.15 -4.20 3.52
CA LEU A 135 -4.89 -4.04 4.95
C LEU A 135 -4.91 -2.58 5.37
N LEU A 136 -4.27 -1.69 4.61
CA LEU A 136 -4.27 -0.26 4.90
C LEU A 136 -5.67 0.34 4.74
N PHE A 137 -6.37 -0.02 3.66
CA PHE A 137 -7.74 0.41 3.41
C PHE A 137 -8.67 -0.02 4.54
N ASP A 138 -8.64 -1.29 4.95
CA ASP A 138 -9.44 -1.80 6.06
C ASP A 138 -9.11 -1.10 7.38
N TYR A 139 -7.83 -0.83 7.65
CA TYR A 139 -7.40 -0.10 8.84
C TYR A 139 -7.97 1.33 8.88
N CYS A 140 -8.03 2.00 7.72
CA CYS A 140 -8.58 3.35 7.60
C CYS A 140 -10.11 3.37 7.61
N ALA A 141 -10.75 2.46 6.88
CA ALA A 141 -12.19 2.48 6.58
C ALA A 141 -13.06 1.92 7.71
N ARG A 142 -12.48 1.19 8.67
CA ARG A 142 -13.23 0.57 9.78
C ARG A 142 -13.12 1.39 11.06
N PRO A 143 -14.09 1.24 11.99
CA PRO A 143 -13.99 1.85 13.30
C PRO A 143 -12.75 1.36 14.07
N PRO A 144 -12.15 2.22 14.91
CA PRO A 144 -11.12 1.76 15.83
C PRO A 144 -11.70 0.70 16.78
N ARG A 145 -11.00 -0.42 16.92
CA ARG A 145 -11.29 -1.46 17.91
C ARG A 145 -10.68 -1.11 19.26
#